data_AF-E1BC42-F1
#
_entry.id   AF-E1BC42-F1
#
_cell.length_a   1.000
_cell.length_b   1.000
_cell.length_c   1.000
_cell.angle_alpha   90.00
_cell.angle_beta   90.00
_cell.angle_gamma   90.00
#
_symmetry.space_group_name_H-M   'P 1'
#
loop_
_entity.id
_entity.type
_entity.pdbx_description
1 polymer ?
#
loop_
_entity_poly.entity_id
_entity_poly.type
_entity_poly.pdbx_seq_one_letter_code
_entity_poly.pdbx_strand_id
1 'polypeptide(L)'
;MDAAEVEFLAEKELVTIIPNFSLDKIYLIGGDLGPFNPGLPVQVPLWLAVNLKQRQKCRLLPPEWMDVEKLEKIRDHERKEETFTPMPSPYYMELTKLLLNQEGPGLPSACDPELDGKAPGQAPCRLLPQPECASVEKAAWASPALWSLSRLAVLLVAFTLHSLAPLFLVSQLCRPSSLSRVWGHAGLSHFHTASDNIPKADEIRTLIKDVWDTRIAKFRVSADSFVRQQEAHAKLDNLTLMEINTSGAFLTQALNHMYKLRTNLQPSDSAQSQDF
;
A
#
# COMPACT_ATOMS: atom_id res chain seq x y z
N MET A 1 -4.66 10.84 -4.25
CA MET A 1 -3.44 10.04 -4.44
C MET A 1 -3.74 8.70 -3.78
N ASP A 2 -3.36 7.58 -4.38
CA ASP A 2 -3.56 6.28 -3.73
C ASP A 2 -2.34 5.92 -2.86
N ALA A 3 -2.44 4.88 -2.03
CA ALA A 3 -1.33 4.47 -1.17
C ALA A 3 -0.11 3.95 -1.97
N ALA A 4 -0.33 3.45 -3.19
CA ALA A 4 0.73 2.91 -4.04
C ALA A 4 1.58 4.02 -4.66
N GLU A 5 0.97 5.15 -5.01
CA GLU A 5 1.67 6.35 -5.46
C GLU A 5 2.55 6.92 -4.34
N VAL A 6 2.10 6.88 -3.08
CA VAL A 6 2.91 7.33 -1.95
C VAL A 6 4.10 6.38 -1.72
N GLU A 7 3.87 5.08 -1.80
CA GLU A 7 4.94 4.06 -1.77
C GLU A 7 5.97 4.28 -2.89
N PHE A 8 5.50 4.59 -4.10
CA PHE A 8 6.36 4.93 -5.23
C PHE A 8 7.24 6.17 -4.97
N LEU A 9 6.72 7.17 -4.26
CA LEU A 9 7.52 8.34 -3.87
C LEU A 9 8.56 7.98 -2.80
N ALA A 10 8.17 7.21 -1.79
CA ALA A 10 9.04 6.76 -0.72
C ALA A 10 10.24 5.94 -1.22
N GLU A 11 10.07 5.22 -2.33
CA GLU A 11 11.12 4.43 -2.95
C GLU A 11 12.34 5.21 -3.47
N LYS A 12 12.23 6.54 -3.53
CA LYS A 12 13.35 7.43 -3.87
C LYS A 12 14.29 7.68 -2.70
N GLU A 13 13.87 7.38 -1.48
CA GLU A 13 14.68 7.55 -0.27
C GLU A 13 15.97 6.73 -0.37
N LEU A 14 17.07 7.30 0.12
CA LEU A 14 18.37 6.66 0.11
C LEU A 14 18.51 5.74 1.32
N VAL A 15 18.93 4.51 1.07
CA VAL A 15 19.24 3.51 2.09
C VAL A 15 20.62 2.92 1.85
N THR A 16 21.24 2.43 2.93
CA THR A 16 22.58 1.85 2.86
C THR A 16 22.50 0.34 2.68
N ILE A 17 23.22 -0.18 1.69
CA ILE A 17 23.37 -1.62 1.46
C ILE A 17 24.84 -2.02 1.53
N ILE A 18 25.07 -3.29 1.87
CA ILE A 18 26.37 -3.95 1.68
C ILE A 18 26.21 -4.97 0.55
N PRO A 19 26.73 -4.70 -0.66
CA PRO A 19 26.63 -5.60 -1.80
C PRO A 19 27.59 -6.79 -1.64
N ASN A 20 27.29 -7.89 -2.33
CA ASN A 20 28.16 -9.06 -2.43
C ASN A 20 28.73 -9.25 -3.85
N PHE A 21 28.61 -8.24 -4.71
CA PHE A 21 29.07 -8.23 -6.10
C PHE A 21 29.92 -7.00 -6.36
N SER A 22 30.75 -7.08 -7.41
CA SER A 22 31.50 -5.95 -7.92
C SER A 22 30.83 -5.42 -9.18
N LEU A 23 30.68 -4.10 -9.27
CA LEU A 23 30.17 -3.41 -10.45
C LEU A 23 30.67 -1.96 -10.43
N ASP A 24 31.10 -1.48 -11.59
CA ASP A 24 31.52 -0.08 -11.75
C ASP A 24 30.34 0.90 -11.59
N LYS A 25 30.64 2.20 -11.65
CA LYS A 25 29.62 3.25 -11.55
C LYS A 25 28.55 3.09 -12.63
N ILE A 26 27.30 3.20 -12.23
CA ILE A 26 26.13 3.24 -13.11
C ILE A 26 25.67 4.69 -13.19
N TYR A 27 25.56 5.24 -14.40
CA TYR A 27 25.07 6.59 -14.66
C TYR A 27 23.57 6.52 -14.97
N LEU A 28 22.72 6.94 -14.05
CA LEU A 28 21.26 7.02 -14.26
C LEU A 28 20.83 8.46 -14.55
N ILE A 29 19.65 8.61 -15.16
CA ILE A 29 19.02 9.92 -15.37
C ILE A 29 18.84 10.67 -14.03
N GLY A 30 18.57 9.92 -12.95
CA GLY A 30 18.40 10.45 -11.60
C GLY A 30 19.68 10.59 -10.77
N GLY A 31 20.85 10.39 -11.36
CA GLY A 31 22.15 10.47 -10.68
C GLY A 31 22.98 9.18 -10.75
N ASP A 32 24.23 9.28 -10.34
CA ASP A 32 25.19 8.18 -10.43
C ASP A 32 25.15 7.28 -9.19
N LEU A 33 25.26 5.96 -9.40
CA LEU A 33 25.28 4.96 -8.35
C LEU A 33 26.57 4.13 -8.40
N GLY A 34 27.06 3.73 -7.22
CA GLY A 34 28.28 2.94 -7.08
C GLY A 34 29.57 3.78 -7.04
N PRO A 35 30.75 3.17 -7.18
CA PRO A 35 30.97 1.75 -7.52
C PRO A 35 30.48 0.80 -6.42
N PHE A 36 30.04 -0.38 -6.83
CA PHE A 36 29.66 -1.46 -5.93
C PHE A 36 30.87 -2.35 -5.69
N ASN A 37 31.32 -2.40 -4.43
CA ASN A 37 32.43 -3.23 -4.01
C ASN A 37 31.95 -4.22 -2.95
N PRO A 38 32.22 -5.54 -3.10
CA PRO A 38 31.78 -6.53 -2.13
C PRO A 38 32.19 -6.18 -0.70
N GLY A 39 31.24 -6.23 0.24
CA GLY A 39 31.51 -5.97 1.66
C GLY A 39 31.63 -4.50 2.06
N LEU A 40 31.60 -3.55 1.11
CA LEU A 40 31.66 -2.11 1.41
C LEU A 40 30.27 -1.45 1.36
N PRO A 41 29.87 -0.70 2.40
CA PRO A 41 28.60 0.01 2.40
C PRO A 41 28.48 1.03 1.25
N VAL A 42 27.33 1.08 0.60
CA VAL A 42 27.00 2.06 -0.45
C VAL A 42 25.55 2.52 -0.30
N GLN A 43 25.33 3.83 -0.51
CA GLN A 43 23.98 4.40 -0.51
C GLN A 43 23.34 4.22 -1.89
N VAL A 44 22.10 3.73 -1.89
CA VAL A 44 21.30 3.53 -3.10
C VAL A 44 19.84 3.89 -2.83
N PRO A 45 19.06 4.24 -3.86
CA PRO A 45 17.62 4.38 -3.72
C PRO A 45 16.97 3.08 -3.23
N LEU A 46 15.93 3.20 -2.42
CA LEU A 46 15.21 2.08 -1.82
C LEU A 46 14.69 1.08 -2.87
N TRP A 47 14.17 1.54 -4.01
CA TRP A 47 13.73 0.64 -5.08
C TRP A 47 14.84 -0.30 -5.58
N LEU A 48 16.08 0.21 -5.66
CA LEU A 48 17.23 -0.59 -6.07
C LEU A 48 17.66 -1.52 -4.95
N ALA A 49 17.66 -1.02 -3.72
CA ALA A 49 18.01 -1.78 -2.52
C ALA A 49 17.12 -3.01 -2.36
N VAL A 50 15.79 -2.83 -2.46
CA VAL A 50 14.79 -3.90 -2.37
C VAL A 50 14.98 -4.90 -3.52
N ASN A 51 15.16 -4.43 -4.76
CA ASN A 51 15.40 -5.29 -5.92
C ASN A 51 16.68 -6.13 -5.78
N LEU A 52 17.80 -5.52 -5.33
CA LEU A 52 19.05 -6.24 -5.08
C LEU A 52 18.91 -7.24 -3.93
N LYS A 53 18.12 -6.90 -2.89
CA LYS A 53 17.86 -7.80 -1.76
C LYS A 53 17.06 -9.02 -2.19
N GLN A 54 16.00 -8.86 -2.99
CA GLN A 54 15.20 -9.97 -3.54
C GLN A 54 16.06 -10.95 -4.36
N ARG A 55 17.11 -10.43 -5.02
CA ARG A 55 18.07 -11.23 -5.79
C ARG A 55 19.24 -11.76 -4.96
N GLN A 56 19.18 -11.63 -3.63
CA GLN A 56 20.24 -12.04 -2.69
C GLN A 56 21.61 -11.42 -3.00
N LYS A 57 21.63 -10.20 -3.57
CA LYS A 57 22.85 -9.49 -3.99
C LYS A 57 23.36 -8.44 -3.00
N CYS A 58 22.63 -8.23 -1.92
CA CYS A 58 23.05 -7.33 -0.86
C CYS A 58 22.44 -7.68 0.49
N ARG A 59 23.07 -7.15 1.53
CA ARG A 59 22.51 -7.02 2.88
C ARG A 59 22.02 -5.59 3.07
N LEU A 60 20.77 -5.42 3.46
CA LEU A 60 20.23 -4.12 3.85
C LEU A 60 20.72 -3.76 5.25
N LEU A 61 21.13 -2.51 5.46
CA LEU A 61 21.37 -1.98 6.80
C LEU A 61 20.13 -1.21 7.27
N PRO A 62 19.64 -1.43 8.50
CA PRO A 62 18.54 -0.65 9.04
C PRO A 62 18.94 0.83 9.12
N PRO A 63 18.02 1.77 8.80
CA PRO A 63 18.22 3.19 9.07
C PRO A 63 18.50 3.44 10.56
N GLU A 64 19.23 4.53 10.86
CA GLU A 64 19.67 4.84 12.23
C GLU A 64 18.51 5.08 13.22
N TRP A 65 17.34 5.48 12.72
CA TRP A 65 16.13 5.68 13.51
C TRP A 65 15.33 4.39 13.73
N MET A 66 15.58 3.34 12.94
CA MET A 66 14.90 2.05 13.02
C MET A 66 15.55 1.18 14.10
N ASP A 67 15.55 1.71 15.31
CA ASP A 67 16.06 1.08 16.52
C ASP A 67 14.98 1.14 17.61
N VAL A 68 14.88 0.06 18.39
CA VAL A 68 13.81 -0.10 19.38
C VAL A 68 13.84 1.01 20.42
N GLU A 69 15.00 1.34 20.98
CA GLU A 69 15.11 2.35 22.06
C GLU A 69 14.75 3.75 21.56
N LYS A 70 15.12 4.07 20.32
CA LYS A 70 14.76 5.36 19.69
C LYS A 70 13.27 5.43 19.36
N LEU A 71 12.70 4.35 18.85
CA LEU A 71 11.27 4.28 18.52
C LEU A 71 10.39 4.34 19.77
N GLU A 72 10.81 3.75 20.89
CA GLU A 72 10.13 3.90 22.18
C GLU A 72 10.10 5.37 22.62
N LYS A 73 11.23 6.07 22.53
CA LYS A 73 11.30 7.50 22.85
C LYS A 73 10.39 8.34 21.95
N ILE A 74 10.35 8.04 20.65
CA ILE A 74 9.46 8.73 19.69
C ILE A 74 8.00 8.47 20.06
N ARG A 75 7.62 7.21 20.29
CA ARG A 75 6.26 6.83 20.72
C ARG A 75 5.84 7.55 21.99
N ASP A 76 6.70 7.56 23.01
CA ASP A 76 6.36 8.16 24.30
C ASP A 76 6.31 9.68 24.22
N HIS A 77 7.16 10.30 23.40
CA HIS A 77 7.10 11.74 23.13
C HIS A 77 5.82 12.10 22.37
N GLU A 78 5.46 11.34 21.33
CA GLU A 78 4.23 11.54 20.57
C GLU A 78 2.98 11.35 21.45
N ARG A 79 2.98 10.44 22.42
CA ARG A 79 1.86 10.28 23.36
C ARG A 79 1.73 11.43 24.38
N LYS A 80 2.85 12.08 24.73
CA LYS A 80 2.87 13.17 25.73
C LYS A 80 2.44 14.50 25.14
N GLU A 81 2.86 14.77 23.91
CA GLU A 81 2.53 16.03 23.23
C GLU A 81 1.10 16.04 22.71
N GLU A 82 0.42 17.18 22.76
CA GLU A 82 -0.92 17.33 22.17
C GLU A 82 -0.85 17.56 20.65
N THR A 83 0.23 18.19 20.18
CA THR A 83 0.50 18.44 18.76
C THR A 83 1.30 17.31 18.11
N PHE A 84 1.40 17.31 16.77
CA PHE A 84 2.20 16.35 16.02
C PHE A 84 3.71 16.62 16.20
N THR A 85 4.43 15.61 16.68
CA THR A 85 5.89 15.70 16.79
C THR A 85 6.57 15.42 15.44
N PRO A 86 7.78 15.94 15.18
CA PRO A 86 8.50 15.67 13.94
C PRO A 86 8.91 14.20 13.85
N MET A 87 8.64 13.57 12.71
CA MET A 87 9.00 12.17 12.44
C MET A 87 10.44 12.04 11.91
N PRO A 88 11.12 10.90 12.16
CA PRO A 88 12.51 10.69 11.75
C PRO A 88 12.69 10.62 10.23
N SER A 89 11.65 10.25 9.49
CA SER A 89 11.62 10.26 8.03
C SER A 89 10.23 10.67 7.56
N PRO A 90 10.11 11.43 6.45
CA PRO A 90 8.82 11.75 5.84
C PRO A 90 8.05 10.53 5.35
N TYR A 91 8.75 9.41 5.10
CA TYR A 91 8.19 8.15 4.58
C TYR A 91 8.45 6.97 5.53
N TYR A 92 8.38 7.19 6.84
CA TYR A 92 8.72 6.17 7.83
C TYR A 92 7.85 4.91 7.72
N MET A 93 6.57 5.03 7.34
CA MET A 93 5.64 3.90 7.21
C MET A 93 6.00 3.01 6.03
N GLU A 94 6.28 3.63 4.88
CA GLU A 94 6.62 2.97 3.63
C GLU A 94 7.99 2.32 3.74
N LEU A 95 8.97 3.02 4.32
CA LEU A 95 10.28 2.46 4.62
C LEU A 95 10.17 1.23 5.52
N THR A 96 9.38 1.32 6.59
CA THR A 96 9.16 0.20 7.51
C THR A 96 8.52 -0.98 6.80
N LYS A 97 7.46 -0.74 6.03
CA LYS A 97 6.79 -1.78 5.26
C LYS A 97 7.76 -2.45 4.31
N LEU A 98 8.46 -1.69 3.46
CA LEU A 98 9.35 -2.23 2.43
C LEU A 98 10.58 -2.95 3.02
N LEU A 99 11.14 -2.45 4.12
CA LEU A 99 12.32 -3.03 4.77
C LEU A 99 11.99 -4.26 5.64
N LEU A 100 10.85 -4.24 6.33
CA LEU A 100 10.44 -5.30 7.26
C LEU A 100 9.49 -6.33 6.65
N ASN A 101 9.21 -6.27 5.34
CA ASN A 101 8.27 -7.17 4.68
C ASN A 101 8.64 -8.65 4.92
N GLN A 102 7.96 -9.20 5.91
CA GLN A 102 7.61 -10.60 6.07
C GLN A 102 6.28 -10.76 5.34
N GLU A 103 6.16 -11.74 4.45
CA GLU A 103 4.84 -12.16 3.97
C GLU A 103 4.10 -12.84 5.14
N GLY A 104 3.49 -12.03 6.02
CA GLY A 104 2.53 -12.41 7.06
C GLY A 104 1.22 -11.64 6.82
N PRO A 105 0.07 -12.14 7.33
CA PRO A 105 -1.25 -11.84 6.79
C PRO A 105 -1.52 -10.33 6.79
N GLY A 106 -2.12 -9.87 5.69
CA GLY A 106 -2.24 -8.47 5.33
C GLY A 106 -2.59 -7.53 6.47
N LEU A 107 -1.93 -6.36 6.48
CA LEU A 107 -2.45 -5.20 7.17
C LEU A 107 -3.91 -5.02 6.72
N PRO A 108 -4.89 -4.98 7.64
CA PRO A 108 -6.26 -4.70 7.25
C PRO A 108 -6.29 -3.29 6.65
N SER A 109 -6.70 -3.23 5.39
CA SER A 109 -7.25 -2.03 4.78
C SER A 109 -8.27 -1.46 5.75
N ALA A 110 -8.02 -0.24 6.22
CA ALA A 110 -9.11 0.55 6.77
C ALA A 110 -10.16 0.67 5.65
N CYS A 111 -11.35 0.14 5.92
CA CYS A 111 -12.52 0.00 5.03
C CYS A 111 -12.69 -1.34 4.33
N ASP A 112 -12.79 -2.42 5.10
CA ASP A 112 -13.70 -3.53 4.77
C ASP A 112 -14.66 -3.73 5.96
N PRO A 113 -15.98 -3.47 5.82
CA PRO A 113 -16.94 -3.83 6.84
C PRO A 113 -17.17 -5.34 6.80
N GLU A 114 -16.41 -6.09 7.59
CA GLU A 114 -16.67 -7.52 7.79
C GLU A 114 -17.91 -7.69 8.67
N LEU A 115 -18.98 -8.16 8.03
CA LEU A 115 -20.25 -8.56 8.64
C LEU A 115 -20.05 -9.84 9.45
N ASP A 116 -19.55 -9.73 10.68
CA ASP A 116 -19.58 -10.83 11.63
C ASP A 116 -20.92 -10.84 12.38
N GLY A 117 -21.78 -11.76 11.95
CA GLY A 117 -23.03 -12.08 12.60
C GLY A 117 -22.82 -12.73 13.96
N LYS A 118 -23.22 -12.03 15.02
CA LYS A 118 -23.70 -12.67 16.25
C LYS A 118 -24.68 -11.78 17.00
N ALA A 119 -25.97 -12.09 16.87
CA ALA A 119 -27.05 -11.45 17.61
C ALA A 119 -27.11 -11.95 19.07
N PRO A 120 -27.54 -11.10 20.01
CA PRO A 120 -28.23 -11.55 21.21
C PRO A 120 -29.68 -11.06 21.25
N GLY A 121 -30.60 -11.94 21.69
CA GLY A 121 -31.85 -11.55 22.35
C GLY A 121 -33.13 -11.49 21.49
N GLN A 122 -33.93 -12.55 21.60
CA GLN A 122 -35.39 -12.64 21.34
C GLN A 122 -36.18 -11.48 22.00
N ALA A 123 -37.35 -10.98 21.56
CA ALA A 123 -38.46 -11.42 20.69
C ALA A 123 -39.35 -10.18 20.31
N PRO A 124 -40.58 -10.31 19.76
CA PRO A 124 -41.01 -10.88 18.48
C PRO A 124 -41.77 -9.84 17.60
N CYS A 125 -41.73 -9.97 16.27
CA CYS A 125 -42.73 -9.34 15.40
C CYS A 125 -43.14 -10.29 14.25
N ARG A 126 -44.41 -10.66 14.30
CA ARG A 126 -45.30 -11.35 13.33
C ARG A 126 -44.77 -11.68 11.94
N LEU A 127 -44.89 -12.98 11.60
CA LEU A 127 -44.82 -13.54 10.25
C LEU A 127 -45.98 -13.06 9.35
N LEU A 128 -45.65 -12.86 8.07
CA LEU A 128 -46.50 -13.27 6.95
C LEU A 128 -45.68 -14.17 6.00
N PRO A 129 -46.33 -15.10 5.27
CA PRO A 129 -45.74 -16.39 4.89
C PRO A 129 -45.14 -16.41 3.47
N GLN A 130 -44.09 -17.22 3.31
CA GLN A 130 -43.58 -17.72 2.03
C GLN A 130 -44.42 -18.93 1.58
N PRO A 131 -44.71 -19.11 0.28
CA PRO A 131 -45.26 -20.35 -0.23
C PRO A 131 -44.16 -21.36 -0.62
N GLU A 132 -44.58 -22.62 -0.60
CA GLU A 132 -43.82 -23.85 -0.44
C GLU A 132 -43.12 -24.42 -1.69
N CYS A 133 -42.16 -25.29 -1.35
CA CYS A 133 -41.53 -26.38 -2.09
C CYS A 133 -42.35 -27.10 -3.17
N ALA A 134 -41.64 -27.56 -4.21
CA ALA A 134 -41.88 -28.86 -4.82
C ALA A 134 -40.55 -29.59 -5.05
N SER A 135 -40.50 -30.82 -4.54
CA SER A 135 -39.35 -31.73 -4.53
C SER A 135 -39.47 -32.78 -5.66
N VAL A 136 -38.39 -33.57 -5.81
CA VAL A 136 -38.32 -34.95 -6.39
C VAL A 136 -38.17 -34.95 -7.93
N GLU A 137 -37.24 -35.67 -8.59
CA GLU A 137 -36.72 -37.03 -8.39
C GLU A 137 -35.38 -37.29 -9.13
N LYS A 138 -34.65 -38.32 -8.69
CA LYS A 138 -33.43 -38.88 -9.29
C LYS A 138 -33.78 -39.93 -10.37
N ALA A 139 -32.97 -40.06 -11.43
CA ALA A 139 -32.52 -41.37 -11.95
C ALA A 139 -31.42 -41.23 -13.02
N ALA A 140 -30.37 -42.04 -12.84
CA ALA A 140 -29.24 -42.25 -13.73
C ALA A 140 -29.55 -43.31 -14.79
N TRP A 141 -28.99 -43.22 -16.01
CA TRP A 141 -28.51 -44.36 -16.81
C TRP A 141 -27.33 -43.92 -17.69
N ALA A 142 -26.31 -44.75 -17.74
CA ALA A 142 -25.06 -44.55 -18.43
C ALA A 142 -25.04 -45.23 -19.82
N SER A 143 -24.06 -44.81 -20.62
CA SER A 143 -23.34 -45.57 -21.68
C SER A 143 -23.77 -45.32 -23.16
N PRO A 144 -22.97 -45.72 -24.18
CA PRO A 144 -22.00 -44.84 -24.84
C PRO A 144 -21.93 -45.04 -26.38
N ALA A 145 -21.97 -44.00 -27.20
CA ALA A 145 -21.62 -44.15 -28.63
C ALA A 145 -21.34 -42.80 -29.29
N LEU A 146 -20.48 -42.83 -30.31
CA LEU A 146 -20.16 -41.76 -31.26
C LEU A 146 -18.96 -40.87 -30.90
N TRP A 147 -17.81 -41.52 -30.66
CA TRP A 147 -16.54 -40.99 -31.13
C TRP A 147 -16.29 -41.47 -32.55
N SER A 148 -16.44 -40.57 -33.54
CA SER A 148 -15.66 -40.57 -34.77
C SER A 148 -16.00 -39.31 -35.56
N LEU A 149 -15.08 -38.34 -35.57
CA LEU A 149 -14.51 -37.78 -36.80
C LEU A 149 -13.50 -36.66 -36.45
N SER A 150 -12.24 -36.99 -36.72
CA SER A 150 -11.20 -36.12 -37.29
C SER A 150 -10.46 -35.11 -36.41
N ARG A 151 -9.39 -35.63 -35.81
CA ARG A 151 -8.20 -34.95 -35.28
C ARG A 151 -7.33 -34.30 -36.39
N LEU A 152 -7.80 -33.24 -37.05
CA LEU A 152 -6.99 -32.55 -38.06
C LEU A 152 -7.18 -31.03 -38.15
N ALA A 153 -7.74 -30.37 -37.13
CA ALA A 153 -8.02 -28.93 -37.15
C ALA A 153 -7.28 -28.09 -36.09
N VAL A 154 -6.44 -28.67 -35.22
CA VAL A 154 -5.79 -27.92 -34.11
C VAL A 154 -4.29 -27.69 -34.31
N LEU A 155 -3.69 -28.21 -35.39
CA LEU A 155 -2.24 -28.13 -35.63
C LEU A 155 -1.80 -27.22 -36.79
N LEU A 156 -2.69 -26.40 -37.37
CA LEU A 156 -2.39 -25.57 -38.54
C LEU A 156 -2.64 -24.05 -38.37
N VAL A 157 -2.61 -23.54 -37.14
CA VAL A 157 -2.60 -22.07 -36.87
C VAL A 157 -1.34 -21.62 -36.10
N ALA A 158 -0.42 -22.54 -35.76
CA ALA A 158 0.77 -22.22 -34.97
C ALA A 158 2.07 -21.97 -35.76
N PHE A 159 2.04 -21.96 -37.10
CA PHE A 159 3.24 -21.73 -37.92
C PHE A 159 2.90 -20.92 -39.16
N THR A 160 2.98 -19.59 -39.06
CA THR A 160 3.46 -18.64 -40.10
C THR A 160 3.01 -17.23 -39.74
N LEU A 161 3.86 -16.49 -39.03
CA LEU A 161 4.17 -15.06 -39.24
C LEU A 161 5.18 -14.61 -38.17
N HIS A 162 6.41 -15.13 -38.32
CA HIS A 162 7.60 -14.36 -38.02
C HIS A 162 7.72 -13.27 -39.09
N SER A 163 7.31 -12.04 -38.78
CA SER A 163 7.91 -10.80 -39.29
C SER A 163 7.04 -9.63 -38.86
N LEU A 164 7.68 -8.53 -38.43
CA LEU A 164 7.15 -7.26 -37.92
C LEU A 164 6.91 -7.21 -36.39
N ALA A 165 7.98 -6.91 -35.64
CA ALA A 165 7.91 -5.94 -34.54
C ALA A 165 9.32 -5.48 -34.09
N PRO A 166 9.94 -4.48 -34.75
CA PRO A 166 11.02 -3.71 -34.15
C PRO A 166 10.42 -2.56 -33.32
N LEU A 167 9.69 -2.85 -32.23
CA LEU A 167 9.19 -1.83 -31.28
C LEU A 167 8.97 -2.39 -29.86
N PHE A 168 9.70 -3.43 -29.46
CA PHE A 168 9.65 -3.99 -28.10
C PHE A 168 10.90 -3.67 -27.26
N LEU A 169 11.45 -2.46 -27.39
CA LEU A 169 12.57 -1.98 -26.58
C LEU A 169 12.30 -0.67 -25.83
N VAL A 170 11.04 -0.40 -25.45
CA VAL A 170 10.71 0.71 -24.53
C VAL A 170 9.84 0.26 -23.34
N SER A 171 9.42 -1.01 -23.25
CA SER A 171 8.50 -1.45 -22.18
C SER A 171 9.14 -2.19 -21.00
N GLN A 172 10.48 -2.25 -20.90
CA GLN A 172 11.18 -2.90 -19.78
C GLN A 172 11.56 -1.95 -18.61
N LEU A 173 10.98 -0.74 -18.58
CA LEU A 173 11.00 0.13 -17.39
C LEU A 173 9.67 0.13 -16.62
N CYS A 174 8.76 -0.82 -16.90
CA CYS A 174 7.54 -1.02 -16.13
C CYS A 174 7.71 -2.21 -15.17
N ARG A 175 7.60 -1.92 -13.87
CA ARG A 175 7.90 -2.79 -12.72
C ARG A 175 7.29 -4.20 -12.80
N PRO A 176 8.05 -5.25 -12.45
CA PRO A 176 7.49 -6.49 -11.95
C PRO A 176 7.32 -6.37 -10.42
N SER A 177 6.41 -5.53 -9.94
CA SER A 177 5.97 -5.56 -8.53
C SER A 177 4.47 -5.86 -8.37
N SER A 178 3.74 -6.10 -9.48
CA SER A 178 2.32 -6.48 -9.46
C SER A 178 2.02 -7.89 -9.98
N LEU A 179 3.04 -8.64 -10.44
CA LEU A 179 2.87 -9.98 -11.03
C LEU A 179 3.23 -11.16 -10.10
N SER A 180 3.50 -10.94 -8.81
CA SER A 180 3.64 -12.05 -7.85
C SER A 180 2.30 -12.67 -7.40
N ARG A 181 1.16 -12.21 -7.92
CA ARG A 181 -0.17 -12.75 -7.52
C ARG A 181 -0.65 -13.95 -8.35
N VAL A 182 0.14 -14.47 -9.31
CA VAL A 182 -0.23 -15.65 -10.12
C VAL A 182 0.91 -16.67 -10.19
N TRP A 183 1.51 -17.03 -9.05
CA TRP A 183 2.26 -18.29 -8.95
C TRP A 183 1.62 -19.15 -7.87
N GLY A 184 0.90 -20.17 -8.35
CA GLY A 184 0.20 -21.13 -7.53
C GLY A 184 1.14 -21.99 -6.70
N HIS A 185 0.57 -22.51 -5.61
CA HIS A 185 1.14 -23.48 -4.68
C HIS A 185 2.00 -24.56 -5.37
N ALA A 186 3.32 -24.44 -5.24
CA ALA A 186 4.25 -25.56 -5.26
C ALA A 186 5.46 -25.20 -4.40
N GLY A 187 5.76 -26.05 -3.42
CA GLY A 187 6.69 -25.76 -2.33
C GLY A 187 8.12 -25.46 -2.78
N LEU A 188 8.74 -24.52 -2.07
CA LEU A 188 10.19 -24.39 -1.93
C LEU A 188 10.48 -23.86 -0.52
N SER A 189 10.92 -24.76 0.34
CA SER A 189 11.53 -24.49 1.64
C SER A 189 12.91 -23.85 1.40
N HIS A 190 12.95 -22.51 1.31
CA HIS A 190 14.10 -21.63 1.63
C HIS A 190 13.80 -20.19 1.18
N PHE A 191 12.90 -19.50 1.87
CA PHE A 191 12.83 -18.04 1.76
C PHE A 191 13.70 -17.43 2.87
N HIS A 192 14.88 -16.94 2.49
CA HIS A 192 15.64 -16.03 3.36
C HIS A 192 14.87 -14.72 3.48
N THR A 193 14.23 -14.53 4.63
CA THR A 193 13.35 -13.42 4.91
C THR A 193 14.15 -12.10 4.91
N ALA A 194 13.59 -11.03 4.35
CA ALA A 194 14.20 -9.69 4.44
C ALA A 194 14.45 -9.27 5.91
N SER A 195 13.63 -9.80 6.83
CA SER A 195 13.72 -9.65 8.29
C SER A 195 15.02 -10.14 8.91
N ASP A 196 15.80 -11.03 8.27
CA ASP A 196 17.01 -11.61 8.87
C ASP A 196 18.11 -10.56 9.13
N ASN A 197 17.98 -9.35 8.56
CA ASN A 197 19.00 -8.30 8.61
C ASN A 197 18.71 -7.23 9.66
N ILE A 198 17.48 -7.17 10.18
CA ILE A 198 17.03 -6.13 11.12
C ILE A 198 16.65 -6.83 12.43
N PRO A 199 17.42 -6.66 13.51
CA PRO A 199 17.10 -7.29 14.78
C PRO A 199 15.77 -6.75 15.31
N LYS A 200 14.99 -7.60 16.00
CA LYS A 200 13.74 -7.22 16.68
C LYS A 200 12.69 -6.57 15.74
N ALA A 201 12.60 -7.06 14.50
CA ALA A 201 11.67 -6.54 13.47
C ALA A 201 10.20 -6.46 13.93
N ASP A 202 9.72 -7.43 14.71
CA ASP A 202 8.33 -7.45 15.18
C ASP A 202 8.06 -6.38 16.25
N GLU A 203 9.04 -6.12 17.11
CA GLU A 203 8.99 -5.06 18.12
C GLU A 203 9.00 -3.68 17.44
N ILE A 204 9.89 -3.48 16.46
CA ILE A 204 9.94 -2.27 15.63
C ILE A 204 8.60 -2.06 14.92
N ARG A 205 8.02 -3.09 14.31
CA ARG A 205 6.71 -3.02 13.63
C ARG A 205 5.60 -2.58 14.58
N THR A 206 5.61 -3.12 15.79
CA THR A 206 4.62 -2.78 16.82
C THR A 206 4.77 -1.32 17.27
N LEU A 207 5.99 -0.86 17.54
CA LEU A 207 6.25 0.54 17.94
C LEU A 207 5.83 1.55 16.87
N ILE A 208 6.11 1.24 15.60
CA ILE A 208 5.75 2.11 14.47
C ILE A 208 4.25 2.16 14.28
N LYS A 209 3.56 1.02 14.45
CA LYS A 209 2.10 0.97 14.47
C LYS A 209 1.52 1.80 15.61
N ASP A 210 2.05 1.68 16.83
CA ASP A 210 1.62 2.48 17.98
C ASP A 210 1.74 4.00 17.72
N VAL A 211 2.83 4.43 17.10
CA VAL A 211 3.05 5.84 16.71
C VAL A 211 2.01 6.27 15.68
N TRP A 212 1.80 5.48 14.63
CA TRP A 212 0.79 5.73 13.60
C TRP A 212 -0.62 5.84 14.19
N ASP A 213 -1.03 4.88 15.01
CA ASP A 213 -2.37 4.86 15.62
C ASP A 213 -2.59 6.09 16.52
N THR A 214 -1.58 6.49 17.29
CA THR A 214 -1.61 7.71 18.11
C THR A 214 -1.81 8.96 17.24
N ARG A 215 -1.08 9.06 16.13
CA ARG A 215 -1.10 10.23 15.25
C ARG A 215 -2.39 10.31 14.42
N ILE A 216 -2.92 9.18 13.94
CA ILE A 216 -4.23 9.15 13.30
C ILE A 216 -5.35 9.52 14.26
N ALA A 217 -5.28 9.10 15.53
CA ALA A 217 -6.23 9.52 16.56
C ALA A 217 -6.19 11.05 16.77
N LYS A 218 -5.00 11.64 16.92
CA LYS A 218 -4.83 13.10 17.01
C LYS A 218 -5.35 13.83 15.78
N PHE A 219 -5.09 13.31 14.58
CA PHE A 219 -5.58 13.90 13.34
C PHE A 219 -7.10 13.94 13.28
N ARG A 220 -7.78 12.88 13.71
CA ARG A 220 -9.24 12.85 13.80
C ARG A 220 -9.78 13.87 14.80
N VAL A 221 -9.16 14.01 15.98
CA VAL A 221 -9.56 15.01 16.98
C VAL A 221 -9.35 16.44 16.47
N SER A 222 -8.22 16.71 15.81
CA SER A 222 -7.93 18.00 15.19
C SER A 222 -8.95 18.34 14.09
N ALA A 223 -9.28 17.38 13.22
CA ALA A 223 -10.29 17.55 12.18
C ALA A 223 -11.70 17.79 12.73
N ASP A 224 -12.10 17.07 13.79
CA ASP A 224 -13.39 17.27 14.46
C ASP A 224 -13.48 18.66 15.10
N SER A 225 -12.41 19.12 15.78
CA SER A 225 -12.34 20.47 16.34
C SER A 225 -12.49 21.54 15.26
N PHE A 226 -11.78 21.39 14.13
CA PHE A 226 -11.84 22.32 12.99
C PHE A 226 -13.28 22.46 12.46
N VAL A 227 -13.98 21.33 12.30
CA VAL A 227 -15.36 21.27 11.83
C VAL A 227 -16.32 21.93 12.82
N ARG A 228 -16.19 21.63 14.12
CA ARG A 228 -17.06 22.18 15.17
C ARG A 228 -16.92 23.69 15.33
N GLN A 229 -15.69 24.19 15.24
CA GLN A 229 -15.40 25.62 15.40
C GLN A 229 -15.66 26.42 14.11
N GLN A 230 -15.99 25.76 12.99
CA GLN A 230 -16.19 26.37 11.68
C GLN A 230 -14.99 27.22 11.24
N GLU A 231 -13.79 26.73 11.52
CA GLU A 231 -12.55 27.37 11.11
C GLU A 231 -12.41 27.37 9.58
N ALA A 232 -11.67 28.34 9.05
CA ALA A 232 -11.40 28.47 7.61
C ALA A 232 -9.98 28.04 7.23
N HIS A 233 -9.07 27.97 8.20
CA HIS A 233 -7.66 27.68 7.98
C HIS A 233 -7.06 26.95 9.18
N ALA A 234 -6.28 25.90 8.93
CA ALA A 234 -5.52 25.18 9.94
C ALA A 234 -4.08 25.01 9.47
N LYS A 235 -3.13 25.15 10.41
CA LYS A 235 -1.73 24.81 10.17
C LYS A 235 -1.47 23.40 10.70
N LEU A 236 -1.08 22.50 9.81
CA LEU A 236 -0.80 21.10 10.14
C LEU A 236 0.70 20.84 9.97
N ASP A 237 1.46 21.11 11.02
CA ASP A 237 2.90 20.83 11.03
C ASP A 237 3.17 19.34 11.27
N ASN A 238 4.29 18.85 10.74
CA ASN A 238 4.84 17.51 10.99
C ASN A 238 3.96 16.32 10.59
N LEU A 239 2.89 16.50 9.81
CA LEU A 239 2.17 15.38 9.20
C LEU A 239 2.92 14.83 7.99
N THR A 240 2.94 13.51 7.87
CA THR A 240 3.51 12.81 6.73
C THR A 240 2.50 12.64 5.59
N LEU A 241 3.00 12.38 4.38
CA LEU A 241 2.13 12.24 3.21
C LEU A 241 1.16 11.06 3.35
N MET A 242 1.58 9.95 3.95
CA MET A 242 0.72 8.78 4.16
C MET A 242 -0.45 9.08 5.10
N GLU A 243 -0.22 9.85 6.17
CA GLU A 243 -1.26 10.26 7.13
C GLU A 243 -2.28 11.17 6.45
N ILE A 244 -1.79 12.19 5.73
CA ILE A 244 -2.63 13.12 4.97
C ILE A 244 -3.44 12.36 3.92
N ASN A 245 -2.81 11.44 3.19
CA ASN A 245 -3.47 10.75 2.10
C ASN A 245 -4.57 9.78 2.57
N THR A 246 -4.40 9.17 3.75
CA THR A 246 -5.36 8.21 4.31
C THR A 246 -6.73 8.85 4.61
N SER A 247 -6.76 10.11 5.08
CA SER A 247 -8.01 10.78 5.49
C SER A 247 -8.32 12.07 4.73
N GLY A 248 -7.38 12.58 3.92
CA GLY A 248 -7.46 13.88 3.26
C GLY A 248 -8.55 13.97 2.20
N ALA A 249 -8.78 12.90 1.42
CA ALA A 249 -9.84 12.87 0.42
C ALA A 249 -11.22 13.03 1.07
N PHE A 250 -11.48 12.30 2.16
CA PHE A 250 -12.71 12.42 2.92
C PHE A 250 -12.87 13.82 3.53
N LEU A 251 -11.84 14.30 4.24
CA LEU A 251 -11.91 15.57 4.95
C LEU A 251 -12.15 16.74 4.00
N THR A 252 -11.41 16.82 2.88
CA THR A 252 -11.57 17.91 1.91
C THR A 252 -12.94 17.89 1.24
N GLN A 253 -13.48 16.71 0.90
CA GLN A 253 -14.83 16.58 0.37
C GLN A 253 -15.89 17.05 1.37
N ALA A 254 -15.79 16.64 2.63
CA ALA A 254 -16.70 17.07 3.69
C ALA A 254 -16.65 18.59 3.91
N LEU A 255 -15.45 19.17 3.97
CA LEU A 255 -15.26 20.62 4.12
C LEU A 255 -15.81 21.42 2.93
N ASN A 256 -15.70 20.90 1.71
CA ASN A 256 -16.32 21.53 0.53
C ASN A 256 -17.85 21.62 0.66
N HIS A 257 -18.49 20.58 1.18
CA HIS A 257 -19.94 20.60 1.44
C HIS A 257 -20.30 21.59 2.54
N MET A 258 -19.54 21.62 3.63
CA MET A 258 -19.74 22.59 4.71
C MET A 258 -19.58 24.04 4.23
N TYR A 259 -18.58 24.30 3.39
CA TYR A 259 -18.35 25.62 2.81
C TYR A 259 -19.54 26.07 1.94
N LYS A 260 -20.08 25.19 1.09
CA LYS A 260 -21.29 25.47 0.30
C LYS A 260 -22.48 25.80 1.21
N LEU A 261 -22.74 24.98 2.22
CA LEU A 261 -23.84 25.22 3.16
C LEU A 261 -23.71 26.56 3.90
N ARG A 262 -22.47 26.95 4.27
CA ARG A 262 -22.19 28.23 4.93
C ARG A 262 -22.42 29.43 4.01
N THR A 263 -22.12 29.29 2.72
CA THR A 263 -22.20 30.39 1.73
C THR A 263 -23.55 30.50 1.04
N ASN A 264 -24.41 29.47 1.10
CA ASN A 264 -25.74 29.46 0.47
C ASN A 264 -26.72 30.54 0.97
N LEU A 265 -26.47 31.13 2.15
CA LEU A 265 -27.30 32.21 2.70
C LEU A 265 -26.78 33.61 2.37
N GLN A 266 -25.55 33.74 1.85
CA GLN A 266 -25.10 35.02 1.32
C GLN A 266 -25.72 35.19 -0.08
N PRO A 267 -26.61 36.18 -0.28
CA PRO A 267 -27.07 36.50 -1.62
C PRO A 267 -25.85 36.80 -2.49
N SER A 268 -25.90 36.41 -3.75
CA SER A 268 -24.93 36.87 -4.74
C SER A 268 -25.03 38.39 -4.80
N ASP A 269 -24.22 39.10 -4.02
CA ASP A 269 -24.02 40.53 -4.17
C ASP A 269 -23.38 40.73 -5.54
N SER A 270 -24.26 40.99 -6.50
CA SER A 270 -24.02 41.66 -7.77
C SER A 270 -22.63 41.46 -8.38
N ALA A 271 -22.59 40.64 -9.42
CA ALA A 271 -21.74 40.94 -10.57
C ALA A 271 -22.11 42.33 -11.12
N GLN A 272 -21.58 43.38 -10.51
CA GLN A 272 -21.45 44.67 -11.19
C GLN A 272 -20.13 44.63 -11.94
N SER A 273 -20.28 44.56 -13.26
CA SER A 273 -19.27 44.96 -14.23
C SER A 273 -18.58 46.25 -13.77
N GLN A 274 -17.25 46.25 -13.76
CA GLN A 274 -16.48 47.46 -14.05
C GLN A 274 -15.41 47.08 -15.07
N ASP A 275 -15.79 47.26 -16.34
CA ASP A 275 -14.89 47.74 -17.37
C ASP A 275 -14.10 48.95 -16.84
N PHE A 276 -12.77 48.90 -16.95
CA PHE A 276 -11.90 49.99 -17.43
C PHE A 276 -10.48 49.47 -17.70
#